data_AF-A0AAD5QIR8-F1
#
_entry.id   AF-A0AAD5QIR8-F1
#
_cell.length_a   1.000
_cell.length_b   1.000
_cell.length_c   1.000
_cell.angle_alpha   90.00
_cell.angle_beta   90.00
_cell.angle_gamma   90.00
#
_symmetry.space_group_name_H-M   'P 1'
#
loop_
_entity.id
_entity.type
_entity.pdbx_description
1 polymer ?
#
loop_
_entity_poly.entity_id
_entity_poly.type
_entity_poly.pdbx_seq_one_letter_code
_entity_poly.pdbx_strand_id
1 'polypeptide(L)' 'MAASRSSVSDLDLGKVMGICRCLNLSFTEEQVLAIIAVIEAGANPAALVEWLSETEKAQIPEKSADSRDSIGR' A
#
# COMPACT_ATOMS: atom_id res chain seq x y z
N MET A 1 -9.10 -13.48 18.66
CA MET A 1 -8.30 -12.25 18.49
C MET A 1 -9.27 -11.14 18.14
N ALA A 2 -9.57 -10.26 19.09
CA ALA A 2 -10.37 -9.07 18.80
C ALA A 2 -9.44 -8.11 18.04
N ALA A 3 -9.67 -7.95 16.74
CA ALA A 3 -9.11 -6.83 16.02
C ALA A 3 -9.71 -5.58 16.66
N SER A 4 -8.88 -4.85 17.42
CA SER A 4 -9.27 -3.56 17.98
C SER A 4 -9.80 -2.71 16.83
N ARG A 5 -11.11 -2.41 16.85
CA ARG A 5 -11.67 -1.41 15.94
C ARG A 5 -10.82 -0.16 16.14
N SER A 6 -10.20 0.30 15.05
CA SER A 6 -9.42 1.53 15.01
C SER A 6 -10.17 2.62 15.77
N SER A 7 -9.49 3.33 16.67
CA SER A 7 -10.04 4.44 17.46
C SER A 7 -10.36 5.68 16.61
N VAL A 8 -10.08 5.62 15.31
CA VAL A 8 -10.30 6.73 14.38
C VAL A 8 -11.80 6.92 14.16
N SER A 9 -12.27 8.14 14.42
CA SER A 9 -13.66 8.50 14.13
C SER A 9 -13.92 8.57 12.62
N ASP A 10 -15.14 8.27 12.17
CA ASP A 10 -15.52 8.38 10.76
C ASP A 10 -15.24 9.79 10.19
N LEU A 11 -15.37 10.82 11.03
CA LEU A 11 -15.06 12.20 10.66
C LEU A 11 -13.57 12.38 10.38
N ASP A 12 -12.69 11.85 11.22
CA ASP A 12 -11.25 11.98 11.04
C ASP A 12 -10.74 11.11 9.88
N LEU A 13 -11.30 9.91 9.72
CA LEU A 13 -11.07 9.09 8.54
C LEU A 13 -11.49 9.81 7.25
N GLY A 14 -12.66 10.45 7.26
CA GLY A 14 -13.13 11.27 6.14
C GLY A 14 -12.19 12.43 5.80
N LYS A 15 -11.60 13.10 6.80
CA LYS A 15 -10.58 14.14 6.57
C LYS A 15 -9.33 13.57 5.92
N VAL A 16 -8.82 12.43 6.41
CA VAL A 16 -7.62 11.78 5.88
C VAL A 16 -7.85 11.33 4.43
N MET A 17 -8.99 10.67 4.16
CA MET A 17 -9.41 10.29 2.81
C MET A 17 -9.52 11.49 1.87
N GLY A 18 -10.05 12.62 2.37
CA GLY A 18 -10.09 13.88 1.63
C GLY A 18 -8.70 14.39 1.25
N ILE A 19 -7.74 14.35 2.18
CA ILE A 19 -6.35 14.71 1.93
C ILE A 19 -5.72 13.77 0.89
N CYS A 20 -5.90 12.45 1.03
CA CYS A 20 -5.41 11.48 0.05
C CYS A 20 -5.90 11.81 -1.36
N ARG A 21 -7.19 12.13 -1.52
CA ARG A 21 -7.76 12.54 -2.80
C ARG A 21 -7.17 13.86 -3.32
N CYS A 22 -6.99 14.86 -2.46
CA CYS A 22 -6.35 16.13 -2.84
C CYS A 22 -4.90 15.95 -3.32
N LEU A 23 -4.19 14.95 -2.80
CA LEU A 23 -2.84 14.59 -3.19
C LEU A 23 -2.79 13.57 -4.35
N ASN A 24 -3.94 13.25 -4.94
CA ASN A 24 -4.08 12.25 -6.00
C ASN A 24 -3.57 10.85 -5.61
N LEU A 25 -3.65 10.51 -4.32
CA LEU A 25 -3.32 9.19 -3.78
C LEU A 25 -4.56 8.29 -3.86
N SER A 26 -4.35 7.07 -4.35
CA SER A 26 -5.43 6.12 -4.68
C SER A 26 -5.65 5.06 -3.59
N PHE A 27 -5.54 5.45 -2.32
CA PHE A 27 -5.75 4.51 -1.21
C PHE A 27 -7.23 4.24 -0.96
N THR A 28 -7.57 2.97 -0.71
CA THR A 28 -8.90 2.60 -0.20
C THR A 28 -9.02 2.94 1.29
N GLU A 29 -10.25 2.95 1.80
CA GLU A 29 -10.51 3.18 3.22
C GLU A 29 -9.79 2.14 4.11
N GLU A 30 -9.82 0.87 3.71
CA GLU A 30 -9.15 -0.22 4.42
C GLU A 30 -7.63 -0.06 4.42
N GLN A 31 -7.05 0.42 3.30
CA GLN A 31 -5.61 0.70 3.21
C GLN A 31 -5.23 1.86 4.14
N VAL A 32 -6.02 2.94 4.17
CA VAL A 32 -5.80 4.07 5.08
C VAL A 32 -5.89 3.61 6.54
N LEU A 33 -6.89 2.81 6.89
CA LEU A 33 -7.03 2.27 8.25
C LEU A 33 -5.85 1.37 8.63
N ALA A 34 -5.36 0.53 7.72
CA ALA A 34 -4.18 -0.31 7.96
C ALA A 34 -2.92 0.53 8.18
N ILE A 35 -2.72 1.57 7.36
CA ILE A 35 -1.60 2.51 7.50
C ILE A 35 -1.65 3.21 8.87
N ILE A 36 -2.82 3.71 9.27
CA ILE A 36 -3.00 4.35 10.58
C ILE A 36 -2.67 3.38 11.72
N ALA A 37 -3.20 2.15 11.68
CA ALA A 37 -2.96 1.15 12.72
C ALA A 37 -1.47 0.80 12.87
N VAL A 38 -0.73 0.73 11.77
CA VAL A 38 0.71 0.45 11.77
C VAL A 38 1.51 1.63 12.35
N ILE A 39 1.12 2.87 12.02
CA ILE A 39 1.74 4.08 12.60
C ILE A 39 1.43 4.19 14.10
N GLU A 40 0.19 3.93 14.53
CA GLU A 40 -0.21 3.90 15.94
C GLU A 40 0.54 2.82 16.74
N ALA A 41 0.90 1.71 16.10
CA ALA A 41 1.77 0.68 16.68
C ALA A 41 3.25 1.09 16.78
N GLY A 42 3.61 2.29 16.33
CA GLY A 42 4.95 2.88 16.45
C GLY A 42 5.83 2.71 15.21
N ALA A 43 5.26 2.30 14.08
CA ALA A 43 6.03 2.23 12.84
C ALA A 43 6.49 3.63 12.39
N ASN A 44 7.70 3.71 11.84
CA ASN A 44 8.21 4.93 11.24
C ASN A 44 7.53 5.14 9.86
N PRO A 45 6.90 6.31 9.60
CA PRO A 45 6.22 6.57 8.34
C PRO A 45 7.11 6.49 7.10
N ALA A 46 8.38 6.92 7.17
CA ALA A 46 9.29 6.86 6.04
C ALA A 46 9.67 5.41 5.69
N ALA A 47 9.96 4.60 6.70
CA ALA A 47 10.25 3.18 6.52
C ALA A 47 9.04 2.41 5.96
N LEU A 48 7.82 2.79 6.35
CA LEU A 48 6.58 2.20 5.81
C LEU A 48 6.43 2.51 4.32
N VAL A 49 6.74 3.74 3.89
CA VAL A 49 6.70 4.13 2.47
C VAL A 49 7.74 3.37 1.64
N GLU A 50 8.97 3.21 2.17
CA GLU A 50 10.01 2.41 1.52
C GLU A 50 9.54 0.95 1.34
N TRP A 51 9.01 0.34 2.41
CA TRP A 51 8.49 -1.02 2.36
C TRP A 51 7.33 -1.18 1.35
N LEU A 52 6.36 -0.25 1.34
CA LEU A 52 5.26 -0.27 0.37
C LEU A 52 5.80 -0.23 -1.07
N SER A 53 6.78 0.65 -1.34
CA SER A 53 7.41 0.76 -2.66
C SER A 53 8.14 -0.52 -3.09
N GLU A 54 8.77 -1.24 -2.16
CA GLU A 54 9.41 -2.53 -2.42
C GLU A 54 8.38 -3.62 -2.73
N THR A 55 7.27 -3.66 -1.99
CA THR A 55 6.20 -4.65 -2.21
C THR A 55 5.48 -4.46 -3.54
N GLU A 56 5.34 -3.22 -4.03
CA GLU A 56 4.81 -2.95 -5.37
C GLU A 56 5.76 -3.45 -6.45
N LYS A 57 7.07 -3.22 -6.30
CA LYS A 57 8.09 -3.68 -7.25
C LYS A 57 8.17 -5.20 -7.31
N ALA A 58 8.05 -5.89 -6.17
CA ALA A 58 8.09 -7.35 -6.09
C ALA A 58 6.85 -8.03 -6.70
N GLN A 59 5.74 -7.30 -6.86
CA GLN A 59 4.51 -7.80 -7.48
C GLN A 59 4.48 -7.67 -9.01
N ILE A 60 5.49 -7.03 -9.62
CA ILE A 60 5.68 -7.07 -11.07
C ILE A 60 6.34 -8.40 -11.39
N PRO A 61 5.63 -9.41 -11.95
CA PRO A 61 6.30 -10.62 -12.39
C PRO A 61 7.32 -10.20 -13.44
N GLU A 62 8.59 -10.50 -13.18
CA GLU A 62 9.62 -10.49 -14.21
C GLU A 62 9.11 -11.39 -15.35
N LYS A 63 8.57 -10.76 -16.40
CA LYS A 63 8.24 -11.45 -17.64
C LYS A 63 9.57 -11.98 -18.15
N SER A 64 9.85 -13.25 -17.85
CA SER A 64 11.04 -13.95 -18.29
C SER A 64 11.10 -13.85 -19.81
N ALA A 65 11.95 -12.95 -20.29
CA ALA A 65 12.36 -12.88 -21.68
C ALA A 65 13.39 -13.99 -21.90
N ASP A 66 12.95 -15.24 -21.85
CA ASP A 66 13.68 -16.34 -22.48
C ASP A 66 12.75 -16.96 -23.53
N SER A 67 12.74 -16.32 -24.71
CA SER A 67 12.38 -17.00 -25.95
C SER A 67 13.62 -16.96 -26.80
N ARG A 68 14.60 -17.79 -26.45
CA ARG A 68 15.72 -18.11 -27.33
C ARG A 68 15.18 -18.58 -28.68
N ASP A 69 15.79 -18.01 -29.70
CA ASP A 69 15.84 -18.46 -31.07
C ASP A 69 15.60 -19.96 -31.25
N SER A 70 14.64 -20.26 -32.13
CA SER A 70 14.63 -21.49 -32.91
C SER A 70 13.91 -21.21 -34.23
N ILE A 71 14.52 -20.37 -35.06
CA ILE A 71 14.35 -20.47 -36.52
C ILE A 71 14.92 -21.83 -36.92
N GLY A 72 14.04 -22.77 -37.22
CA GLY A 72 14.39 -24.16 -37.48
C GLY A 72 13.38 -24.84 -38.40
N ARG A 73 13.70 -24.76 -39.70
CA ARG A 73 13.13 -25.45 -40.88
C ARG A 73 11.93 -24.80 -41.57
#